data_AF-A0A4U3M8B9-F1
#
_entry.id   AF-A0A4U3M8B9-F1
#
_cell.length_a   1.000
_cell.length_b   1.000
_cell.length_c   1.000
_cell.angle_alpha   90.00
_cell.angle_beta   90.00
_cell.angle_gamma   90.00
#
_symmetry.space_group_name_H-M   'P 1'
#
loop_
_entity.id
_entity.type
_entity.pdbx_description
1 polymer ?
#
loop_
_entity_poly.entity_id
_entity_poly.type
_entity_poly.pdbx_seq_one_letter_code
_entity_poly.pdbx_strand_id
1 'polypeptide(L)'
;MLRQATGGFARPLGAAPEAARLPWRLPDEPALAGISADAVTVGGLMVRAVSLVGPAHRCEEPAVPRQDAFRLGRDTAKNHLIVAVADGMSDSRRAHLGANVAVTALVARIRADLDQGMAPDPAEVFLDAARQMAGAAWQQGGTEDDVRAAALAAVIPLRADPAGRRSVWLAGLADVGAWLHAPGRWSRLLGAPKTGLDAGQLTEFLPFHPERVTPAIVDVAPGAVLTFATDGLGDALDGTGALAVWFAERWARPPHILDYIGDVGFDAPGLLDDRTAVTVWCTP
;
A
#
# COMPACT_ATOMS: atom_id res chain seq x y z
N MET A 1 33.78 10.30 21.07
CA MET A 1 32.40 10.69 21.43
C MET A 1 31.45 10.06 20.43
N LEU A 2 30.90 8.87 20.74
CA LEU A 2 29.79 8.31 19.96
C LEU A 2 28.57 9.18 20.21
N ARG A 3 28.01 9.77 19.15
CA ARG A 3 26.67 10.37 19.20
C ARG A 3 25.72 9.27 19.67
N GLN A 4 24.97 9.51 20.74
CA GLN A 4 23.79 8.73 21.04
C GLN A 4 22.88 8.80 19.81
N ALA A 5 22.71 7.68 19.11
CA ALA A 5 21.67 7.58 18.11
C ALA A 5 20.34 7.65 18.88
N THR A 6 19.66 8.79 18.80
CA THR A 6 18.23 8.90 19.11
C THR A 6 17.47 8.16 18.01
N GLY A 7 17.59 6.83 17.99
CA GLY A 7 17.19 5.94 16.90
C GLY A 7 15.70 5.60 16.95
N GLY A 8 14.85 6.55 16.57
CA GLY A 8 13.41 6.33 16.41
C GLY A 8 12.92 6.85 15.06
N PHE A 9 11.69 6.48 14.70
CA PHE A 9 11.02 7.02 13.51
C PHE A 9 10.78 8.53 13.64
N ALA A 10 10.52 9.18 12.51
CA ALA A 10 10.23 10.60 12.47
C ALA A 10 8.98 10.94 13.31
N ARG A 11 8.97 12.11 13.95
CA ARG A 11 7.85 12.57 14.81
C ARG A 11 7.31 13.90 14.28
N PRO A 12 6.61 13.90 13.13
CA PRO A 12 6.12 15.14 12.50
C PRO A 12 5.18 15.95 13.41
N LEU A 13 4.51 15.31 14.37
CA LEU A 13 3.64 15.96 15.36
C LEU A 13 4.29 16.10 16.75
N GLY A 14 5.60 15.87 16.87
CA GLY A 14 6.39 16.05 18.09
C GLY A 14 6.23 14.99 19.18
N ALA A 15 5.08 14.30 19.26
CA ALA A 15 4.82 13.26 20.23
C ALA A 15 4.89 11.86 19.61
N ALA A 16 5.65 10.95 20.24
CA ALA A 16 5.58 9.52 19.92
C ALA A 16 4.62 8.81 20.87
N PRO A 17 3.79 7.87 20.37
CA PRO A 17 2.92 7.06 21.20
C PRO A 17 3.76 6.14 22.11
N GLU A 18 3.15 5.68 23.20
CA GLU A 18 3.81 4.76 24.15
C GLU A 18 4.27 3.47 23.45
N ALA A 19 3.42 2.89 22.59
CA ALA A 19 3.72 1.71 21.80
C ALA A 19 4.98 1.85 20.93
N ALA A 20 5.30 3.07 20.46
CA ALA A 20 6.51 3.31 19.67
C ALA A 20 7.82 3.20 20.49
N ARG A 21 7.72 3.20 21.83
CA ARG A 21 8.85 3.06 22.75
C ARG A 21 9.02 1.63 23.27
N LEU A 22 8.04 0.77 23.03
CA LEU A 22 8.08 -0.62 23.43
C LEU A 22 8.97 -1.44 22.47
N PRO A 23 9.61 -2.51 22.97
CA PRO A 23 10.42 -3.39 22.13
C PRO A 23 9.55 -4.10 21.08
N TRP A 24 10.17 -4.42 19.94
CA TRP A 24 9.56 -5.32 18.97
C TRP A 24 9.57 -6.74 19.54
N ARG A 25 8.40 -7.37 19.56
CA ARG A 25 8.22 -8.75 20.03
C ARG A 25 8.09 -9.71 18.84
N LEU A 26 8.13 -11.00 19.11
CA LEU A 26 7.97 -12.04 18.10
C LEU A 26 6.52 -12.56 18.10
N PRO A 27 5.94 -12.82 16.92
CA PRO A 27 4.73 -13.62 16.82
C PRO A 27 4.99 -15.06 17.27
N ASP A 28 3.94 -15.74 17.74
CA ASP A 28 4.00 -17.17 18.09
C ASP A 28 4.26 -18.07 16.86
N GLU A 29 3.68 -17.69 15.72
CA GLU A 29 3.79 -18.41 14.45
C GLU A 29 4.82 -17.75 13.51
N PRO A 30 5.53 -18.53 12.66
CA PRO A 30 6.42 -17.97 11.65
C PRO A 30 5.70 -16.94 10.76
N ALA A 31 6.24 -15.73 10.72
CA ALA A 31 5.69 -14.61 9.97
C ALA A 31 6.66 -14.10 8.90
N LEU A 32 6.12 -13.39 7.91
CA LEU A 32 6.93 -12.58 6.99
C LEU A 32 7.64 -11.45 7.76
N ALA A 33 8.69 -10.89 7.15
CA ALA A 33 9.43 -9.80 7.74
C ALA A 33 8.51 -8.60 8.06
N GLY A 34 8.60 -8.07 9.29
CA GLY A 34 7.81 -6.91 9.73
C GLY A 34 8.16 -5.60 9.01
N ILE A 35 9.24 -5.58 8.22
CA ILE A 35 9.61 -4.49 7.32
C ILE A 35 9.92 -5.10 5.96
N SER A 36 9.25 -4.65 4.90
CA SER A 36 9.66 -4.88 3.51
C SER A 36 9.82 -3.55 2.81
N ALA A 37 10.86 -3.43 1.98
CA ALA A 37 11.19 -2.17 1.32
C ALA A 37 11.84 -2.42 -0.04
N ASP A 38 11.37 -1.71 -1.07
CA ASP A 38 11.95 -1.72 -2.41
C ASP A 38 12.25 -0.29 -2.88
N ALA A 39 13.36 -0.13 -3.60
CA ALA A 39 13.71 1.09 -4.32
C ALA A 39 14.05 0.75 -5.77
N VAL A 40 13.24 1.25 -6.70
CA VAL A 40 13.34 0.90 -8.12
C VAL A 40 13.43 2.16 -8.96
N THR A 41 14.24 2.11 -10.02
CA THR A 41 14.17 3.07 -11.13
C THR A 41 13.82 2.28 -12.38
N VAL A 42 12.75 2.65 -13.06
CA VAL A 42 12.21 1.90 -14.18
C VAL A 42 11.57 2.83 -15.21
N GLY A 43 12.10 2.83 -16.44
CA GLY A 43 11.69 3.82 -17.45
C GLY A 43 11.92 5.25 -16.94
N GLY A 44 10.92 6.12 -17.10
CA GLY A 44 10.91 7.47 -16.51
C GLY A 44 10.23 7.53 -15.13
N LEU A 45 10.33 6.46 -14.33
CA LEU A 45 9.72 6.38 -13.00
C LEU A 45 10.78 6.04 -11.96
N MET A 46 10.70 6.71 -10.81
CA MET A 46 11.36 6.28 -9.58
C MET A 46 10.30 5.79 -8.61
N VAL A 47 10.55 4.66 -7.94
CA VAL A 47 9.60 4.02 -7.03
C VAL A 47 10.26 3.81 -5.67
N ARG A 48 9.50 4.09 -4.61
CA ARG A 48 9.79 3.65 -3.25
C ARG A 48 8.58 2.92 -2.72
N ALA A 49 8.77 1.70 -2.25
CA ALA A 49 7.73 0.89 -1.66
C ALA A 49 8.17 0.46 -0.27
N VAL A 50 7.34 0.67 0.73
CA VAL A 50 7.57 0.20 2.10
C VAL A 50 6.26 -0.34 2.64
N SER A 51 6.35 -1.42 3.41
CA SER A 51 5.28 -1.90 4.27
C SER A 51 5.90 -2.25 5.63
N LEU A 52 5.34 -1.69 6.70
CA LEU A 52 5.89 -1.75 8.05
C LEU A 52 4.81 -2.18 9.05
N VAL A 53 5.16 -3.09 9.94
CA VAL A 53 4.30 -3.44 11.09
C VAL A 53 4.10 -2.24 12.01
N GLY A 54 2.84 -2.03 12.38
CA GLY A 54 2.39 -0.94 13.23
C GLY A 54 2.94 -1.02 14.65
N PRO A 55 3.11 0.12 15.33
CA PRO A 55 3.48 0.13 16.75
C PRO A 55 2.59 -0.72 17.64
N ALA A 56 1.26 -0.78 17.40
CA ALA A 56 0.36 -1.62 18.19
C ALA A 56 0.72 -3.11 18.00
N HIS A 57 0.64 -3.60 16.76
CA HIS A 57 0.89 -4.99 16.40
C HIS A 57 2.26 -5.51 16.84
N ARG A 58 3.33 -4.74 16.62
CA ARG A 58 4.71 -5.20 16.90
C ARG A 58 5.06 -5.30 18.38
N CYS A 59 4.29 -4.67 19.26
CA CYS A 59 4.58 -4.59 20.70
C CYS A 59 3.65 -5.41 21.59
N GLU A 60 2.62 -6.02 21.00
CA GLU A 60 1.74 -7.00 21.63
C GLU A 60 2.48 -8.31 21.99
N GLU A 61 1.98 -9.05 22.98
CA GLU A 61 2.52 -10.35 23.38
C GLU A 61 1.40 -11.40 23.33
N PRO A 62 1.41 -12.32 22.34
CA PRO A 62 2.37 -12.41 21.23
C PRO A 62 2.22 -11.24 20.23
N ALA A 63 3.27 -10.95 19.46
CA ALA A 63 3.18 -9.87 18.46
C ALA A 63 2.25 -10.29 17.31
N VAL A 64 1.50 -9.32 16.77
CA VAL A 64 0.70 -9.54 15.56
C VAL A 64 1.60 -9.35 14.33
N PRO A 65 1.66 -10.32 13.39
CA PRO A 65 2.38 -10.15 12.14
C PRO A 65 1.85 -8.98 11.34
N ARG A 66 2.71 -8.37 10.51
CA ARG A 66 2.27 -7.37 9.55
C ARG A 66 1.16 -7.93 8.63
N GLN A 67 0.00 -7.31 8.67
CA GLN A 67 -1.22 -7.65 7.94
C GLN A 67 -1.26 -6.96 6.56
N ASP A 68 -0.47 -5.90 6.38
CA ASP A 68 -0.30 -5.27 5.07
C ASP A 68 0.67 -5.99 4.12
N ALA A 69 0.46 -5.77 2.81
CA ALA A 69 1.39 -6.18 1.77
C ALA A 69 1.45 -5.21 0.59
N PHE A 70 2.59 -5.21 -0.12
CA PHE A 70 2.70 -4.65 -1.46
C PHE A 70 3.41 -5.62 -2.41
N ARG A 71 3.20 -5.45 -3.71
CA ARG A 71 3.98 -6.12 -4.75
C ARG A 71 4.21 -5.19 -5.94
N LEU A 72 5.44 -5.24 -6.48
CA LEU A 72 5.81 -4.58 -7.72
C LEU A 72 6.01 -5.61 -8.83
N GLY A 73 5.63 -5.26 -10.06
CA GLY A 73 5.79 -6.10 -11.24
C GLY A 73 6.00 -5.29 -12.52
N ARG A 74 6.32 -5.99 -13.61
CA ARG A 74 6.38 -5.46 -14.97
C ARG A 74 5.84 -6.51 -15.93
N ASP A 75 5.25 -6.04 -17.03
CA ASP A 75 5.02 -6.88 -18.20
C ASP A 75 6.34 -7.34 -18.82
N THR A 76 6.29 -8.44 -19.56
CA THR A 76 7.43 -9.04 -20.27
C THR A 76 7.95 -8.10 -21.36
N ALA A 77 7.05 -7.35 -22.00
CA ALA A 77 7.41 -6.31 -22.97
C ALA A 77 8.06 -5.07 -22.33
N LYS A 78 8.09 -4.98 -20.99
CA LYS A 78 8.74 -3.91 -20.23
C LYS A 78 8.17 -2.52 -20.55
N ASN A 79 6.88 -2.44 -20.84
CA ASN A 79 6.15 -1.20 -21.14
C ASN A 79 5.42 -0.64 -19.92
N HIS A 80 5.16 -1.47 -18.90
CA HIS A 80 4.33 -1.12 -17.75
C HIS A 80 5.03 -1.43 -16.43
N LEU A 81 4.82 -0.55 -15.45
CA LEU A 81 4.97 -0.85 -14.02
C LEU A 81 3.60 -1.31 -13.51
N ILE A 82 3.59 -2.42 -12.77
CA ILE A 82 2.42 -2.93 -12.08
C ILE A 82 2.66 -2.77 -10.58
N VAL A 83 1.69 -2.20 -9.87
CA VAL A 83 1.72 -2.03 -8.41
C VAL A 83 0.47 -2.69 -7.84
N ALA A 84 0.62 -3.42 -6.74
CA ALA A 84 -0.49 -3.83 -5.91
C ALA A 84 -0.20 -3.55 -4.43
N VAL A 85 -1.21 -3.11 -3.69
CA VAL A 85 -1.19 -2.88 -2.24
C VAL A 85 -2.42 -3.57 -1.66
N ALA A 86 -2.28 -4.22 -0.51
CA ALA A 86 -3.39 -4.83 0.21
C ALA A 86 -3.26 -4.62 1.71
N ASP A 87 -4.41 -4.53 2.36
CA ASP A 87 -4.60 -4.38 3.79
C ASP A 87 -5.40 -5.59 4.28
N GLY A 88 -4.78 -6.38 5.15
CA GLY A 88 -5.43 -7.56 5.72
C GLY A 88 -6.33 -7.15 6.89
N MET A 89 -7.60 -7.57 6.88
CA MET A 89 -8.53 -7.19 7.93
C MET A 89 -8.11 -7.74 9.30
N SER A 90 -8.06 -6.89 10.32
CA SER A 90 -7.59 -7.24 11.66
C SER A 90 -8.44 -8.31 12.37
N ASP A 91 -9.71 -8.46 11.98
CA ASP A 91 -10.64 -9.48 12.49
C ASP A 91 -10.54 -10.82 11.72
N SER A 92 -9.55 -10.96 10.84
CA SER A 92 -9.25 -12.16 10.08
C SER A 92 -8.02 -12.86 10.64
N ARG A 93 -8.15 -14.16 10.97
CA ARG A 93 -7.10 -14.93 11.67
C ARG A 93 -5.75 -14.94 10.95
N ARG A 94 -5.76 -14.91 9.61
CA ARG A 94 -4.57 -14.95 8.75
C ARG A 94 -4.60 -13.79 7.75
N ALA A 95 -4.97 -12.60 8.22
CA ALA A 95 -4.99 -11.37 7.43
C ALA A 95 -3.70 -11.14 6.62
N HIS A 96 -2.55 -11.37 7.25
CA HIS A 96 -1.22 -11.33 6.60
C HIS A 96 -1.10 -12.26 5.40
N LEU A 97 -1.65 -13.49 5.46
CA LEU A 97 -1.67 -14.43 4.35
C LEU A 97 -2.58 -13.89 3.23
N GLY A 98 -3.78 -13.43 3.58
CA GLY A 98 -4.74 -12.86 2.65
C GLY A 98 -4.16 -11.71 1.83
N ALA A 99 -3.59 -10.69 2.49
CA ALA A 99 -2.98 -9.54 1.82
C ALA A 99 -1.82 -9.94 0.91
N ASN A 100 -0.93 -10.83 1.35
CA ASN A 100 0.22 -11.27 0.55
C ASN A 100 -0.19 -12.09 -0.68
N VAL A 101 -1.20 -12.96 -0.55
CA VAL A 101 -1.76 -13.71 -1.68
C VAL A 101 -2.45 -12.75 -2.65
N ALA A 102 -3.24 -11.80 -2.15
CA ALA A 102 -3.94 -10.80 -2.96
C ALA A 102 -2.97 -10.02 -3.86
N VAL A 103 -1.96 -9.34 -3.29
CA VAL A 103 -1.03 -8.53 -4.09
C VAL A 103 -0.22 -9.36 -5.09
N THR A 104 0.05 -10.63 -4.75
CA THR A 104 0.76 -11.55 -5.65
C THR A 104 -0.12 -11.95 -6.83
N ALA A 105 -1.37 -12.33 -6.58
CA ALA A 105 -2.33 -12.71 -7.60
C ALA A 105 -2.69 -11.53 -8.52
N LEU A 106 -2.93 -10.34 -7.95
CA LEU A 106 -3.22 -9.12 -8.70
C LEU A 106 -2.10 -8.80 -9.70
N VAL A 107 -0.84 -8.77 -9.26
CA VAL A 107 0.31 -8.50 -10.14
C VAL A 107 0.45 -9.60 -11.22
N ALA A 108 0.28 -10.87 -10.84
CA ALA A 108 0.41 -11.99 -11.76
C ALA A 108 -0.66 -11.96 -12.87
N ARG A 109 -1.93 -11.74 -12.50
CA ARG A 109 -3.04 -11.69 -13.46
C ARG A 109 -2.94 -10.49 -14.38
N ILE A 110 -2.67 -9.30 -13.85
CA ILE A 110 -2.46 -8.09 -14.65
C ILE A 110 -1.31 -8.29 -15.64
N ARG A 111 -0.19 -8.86 -15.17
CA ARG A 111 0.94 -9.16 -16.06
C ARG A 111 0.53 -10.10 -17.19
N ALA A 112 -0.24 -11.14 -16.89
CA ALA A 112 -0.70 -12.10 -17.89
C ALA A 112 -1.59 -11.46 -18.95
N ASP A 113 -2.51 -10.56 -18.55
CA ASP A 113 -3.36 -9.82 -19.48
C ASP A 113 -2.52 -8.90 -20.38
N LEU A 114 -1.59 -8.13 -19.80
CA LEU A 114 -0.70 -7.23 -20.54
C LEU A 114 0.24 -7.97 -21.51
N ASP A 115 0.76 -9.13 -21.10
CA ASP A 115 1.64 -9.96 -21.94
C ASP A 115 0.89 -10.54 -23.16
N GLN A 116 -0.44 -10.63 -23.09
CA GLN A 116 -1.32 -11.01 -24.20
C GLN A 116 -1.81 -9.79 -25.01
N GLY A 117 -1.38 -8.58 -24.66
CA GLY A 117 -1.84 -7.34 -25.29
C GLY A 117 -3.27 -6.96 -24.93
N MET A 118 -3.81 -7.49 -23.83
CA MET A 118 -5.15 -7.18 -23.34
C MET A 118 -5.09 -6.09 -22.27
N ALA A 119 -6.10 -5.21 -22.26
CA ALA A 119 -6.33 -4.31 -21.13
C ALA A 119 -6.83 -5.13 -19.92
N PRO A 120 -6.29 -4.93 -18.71
CA PRO A 120 -6.78 -5.64 -17.53
C PRO A 120 -8.24 -5.29 -17.24
N ASP A 121 -9.07 -6.32 -17.07
CA ASP A 121 -10.44 -6.15 -16.59
C ASP A 121 -10.46 -6.15 -15.04
N PRO A 122 -10.96 -5.08 -14.39
CA PRO A 122 -10.92 -4.96 -12.93
C PRO A 122 -11.59 -6.14 -12.21
N ALA A 123 -12.78 -6.56 -12.65
CA ALA A 123 -13.56 -7.59 -11.97
C ALA A 123 -12.89 -8.96 -12.11
N GLU A 124 -12.38 -9.28 -13.30
CA GLU A 124 -11.65 -10.53 -13.54
C GLU A 124 -10.31 -10.60 -12.80
N VAL A 125 -9.60 -9.47 -12.70
CA VAL A 125 -8.35 -9.35 -11.93
C VAL A 125 -8.61 -9.62 -10.45
N PHE A 126 -9.63 -9.00 -9.86
CA PHE A 126 -9.96 -9.16 -8.44
C PHE A 126 -10.62 -10.53 -8.16
N LEU A 127 -11.36 -11.09 -9.11
CA LEU A 127 -11.91 -12.44 -9.01
C LEU A 127 -10.82 -13.51 -8.98
N ASP A 128 -9.76 -13.35 -9.79
CA ASP A 128 -8.61 -14.25 -9.72
C ASP A 128 -7.92 -14.15 -8.35
N ALA A 129 -7.71 -12.94 -7.84
CA ALA A 129 -7.15 -12.72 -6.51
C ALA A 129 -8.01 -13.39 -5.41
N ALA A 130 -9.33 -13.22 -5.45
CA ALA A 130 -10.27 -13.87 -4.53
C ALA A 130 -10.12 -15.41 -4.54
N ARG A 131 -10.05 -16.01 -5.74
CA ARG A 131 -9.88 -17.47 -5.90
C ARG A 131 -8.56 -17.95 -5.31
N GLN A 132 -7.47 -17.22 -5.54
CA GLN A 132 -6.17 -17.57 -4.98
C GLN A 132 -6.15 -17.45 -3.45
N MET A 133 -6.79 -16.42 -2.89
CA MET A 133 -6.94 -16.25 -1.44
C MET A 133 -7.72 -17.40 -0.81
N ALA A 134 -8.89 -17.75 -1.37
CA ALA A 134 -9.68 -18.88 -0.91
C ALA A 134 -8.89 -20.20 -0.98
N GLY A 135 -8.20 -20.45 -2.11
CA GLY A 135 -7.32 -21.60 -2.26
C GLY A 135 -6.22 -21.67 -1.21
N ALA A 136 -5.56 -20.54 -0.92
CA ALA A 136 -4.51 -20.46 0.10
C ALA A 136 -5.06 -20.73 1.51
N ALA A 137 -6.24 -20.22 1.84
CA ALA A 137 -6.88 -20.51 3.12
C ALA A 137 -7.15 -22.01 3.31
N TRP A 138 -7.74 -22.66 2.30
CA TRP A 138 -8.04 -24.09 2.36
C TRP A 138 -6.79 -24.96 2.44
N GLN A 139 -5.71 -24.61 1.73
CA GLN A 139 -4.43 -25.34 1.82
C GLN A 139 -3.82 -25.27 3.23
N GLN A 140 -4.14 -24.22 3.99
CA GLN A 140 -3.73 -24.06 5.38
C GLN A 140 -4.80 -24.55 6.37
N GLY A 141 -5.82 -25.29 5.90
CA GLY A 141 -6.89 -25.84 6.73
C GLY A 141 -7.83 -24.80 7.35
N GLY A 142 -7.90 -23.59 6.79
CA GLY A 142 -8.80 -22.52 7.20
C GLY A 142 -9.94 -22.30 6.21
N THR A 143 -10.66 -21.19 6.36
CA THR A 143 -11.73 -20.74 5.45
C THR A 143 -11.43 -19.37 4.88
N GLU A 144 -12.24 -18.94 3.91
CA GLU A 144 -12.17 -17.62 3.29
C GLU A 144 -12.25 -16.46 4.30
N ASP A 145 -12.93 -16.66 5.43
CA ASP A 145 -13.00 -15.67 6.53
C ASP A 145 -11.64 -15.43 7.21
N ASP A 146 -10.72 -16.41 7.14
CA ASP A 146 -9.38 -16.33 7.72
C ASP A 146 -8.40 -15.50 6.89
N VAL A 147 -8.77 -15.08 5.67
CA VAL A 147 -7.84 -14.39 4.74
C VAL A 147 -8.43 -13.12 4.14
N ARG A 148 -9.28 -12.40 4.87
CA ARG A 148 -9.97 -11.21 4.32
C ARG A 148 -9.02 -10.03 4.13
N ALA A 149 -9.18 -9.30 3.03
CA ALA A 149 -8.36 -8.14 2.71
C ALA A 149 -9.06 -7.10 1.82
N ALA A 150 -8.70 -5.83 2.01
CA ALA A 150 -8.86 -4.76 1.05
C ALA A 150 -7.65 -4.72 0.10
N ALA A 151 -7.83 -4.22 -1.12
CA ALA A 151 -6.74 -4.21 -2.09
C ALA A 151 -6.90 -3.15 -3.18
N LEU A 152 -5.77 -2.71 -3.72
CA LEU A 152 -5.67 -1.83 -4.86
C LEU A 152 -4.59 -2.32 -5.82
N ALA A 153 -4.83 -2.20 -7.11
CA ALA A 153 -3.87 -2.41 -8.18
C ALA A 153 -3.78 -1.20 -9.10
N ALA A 154 -2.59 -0.97 -9.65
CA ALA A 154 -2.31 0.09 -10.60
C ALA A 154 -1.40 -0.39 -11.75
N VAL A 155 -1.65 0.12 -12.95
CA VAL A 155 -0.80 -0.08 -14.13
C VAL A 155 -0.36 1.27 -14.66
N ILE A 156 0.95 1.49 -14.68
CA ILE A 156 1.56 2.77 -15.03
C ILE A 156 2.46 2.57 -16.26
N PRO A 157 2.17 3.24 -17.39
CA PRO A 157 3.05 3.24 -18.55
C PRO A 157 4.45 3.78 -18.19
N LEU A 158 5.48 3.03 -18.56
CA LEU A 158 6.87 3.42 -18.30
C LEU A 158 7.33 4.56 -19.22
N ARG A 159 6.76 4.60 -20.42
CA ARG A 159 6.92 5.67 -21.40
C ARG A 159 5.71 6.59 -21.33
N ALA A 160 5.98 7.89 -21.23
CA ALA A 160 4.96 8.92 -21.31
C ALA A 160 4.53 9.21 -22.75
N ASP A 161 3.38 9.86 -22.92
CA ASP A 161 2.95 10.45 -24.18
C ASP A 161 3.88 11.61 -24.62
N PRO A 162 3.75 12.17 -25.84
CA PRO A 162 4.58 13.29 -26.28
C PRO A 162 4.48 14.57 -25.43
N ALA A 163 3.44 14.73 -24.60
CA ALA A 163 3.30 15.82 -23.65
C ALA A 163 3.83 15.45 -22.25
N GLY A 164 4.48 14.29 -22.11
CA GLY A 164 5.03 13.75 -20.87
C GLY A 164 3.98 13.23 -19.88
N ARG A 165 2.70 13.10 -20.30
CA ARG A 165 1.64 12.56 -19.47
C ARG A 165 1.58 11.03 -19.52
N ARG A 166 0.98 10.43 -18.49
CA ARG A 166 0.73 8.99 -18.40
C ARG A 166 -0.73 8.74 -18.06
N SER A 167 -1.39 7.89 -18.83
CA SER A 167 -2.71 7.38 -18.49
C SER A 167 -2.53 6.16 -17.59
N VAL A 168 -2.91 6.29 -16.32
CA VAL A 168 -2.72 5.26 -15.29
C VAL A 168 -4.04 4.57 -15.03
N TRP A 169 -4.04 3.25 -15.15
CA TRP A 169 -5.19 2.42 -14.79
C TRP A 169 -5.11 2.08 -13.31
N LEU A 170 -6.24 2.19 -12.61
CA LEU A 170 -6.42 1.90 -11.20
C LEU A 170 -7.64 0.99 -11.03
N ALA A 171 -7.56 0.08 -10.07
CA ALA A 171 -8.70 -0.67 -9.58
C ALA A 171 -8.51 -0.92 -8.08
N GLY A 172 -9.51 -0.61 -7.26
CA GLY A 172 -9.41 -0.83 -5.82
C GLY A 172 -10.73 -1.23 -5.19
N LEU A 173 -10.61 -1.87 -4.04
CA LEU A 173 -11.69 -2.37 -3.22
C LEU A 173 -11.47 -1.86 -1.79
N ALA A 174 -12.53 -1.31 -1.20
CA ALA A 174 -12.56 -0.75 0.15
C ALA A 174 -11.66 0.50 0.36
N ASP A 175 -10.90 0.55 1.44
CA ASP A 175 -10.21 1.74 1.97
C ASP A 175 -8.73 1.86 1.59
N VAL A 176 -8.16 0.87 0.89
CA VAL A 176 -6.86 1.02 0.23
C VAL A 176 -6.99 2.04 -0.90
N GLY A 177 -6.16 3.08 -0.85
CA GLY A 177 -6.33 4.28 -1.66
C GLY A 177 -5.20 4.58 -2.63
N ALA A 178 -5.49 5.52 -3.53
CA ALA A 178 -4.51 6.15 -4.41
C ALA A 178 -4.59 7.67 -4.26
N TRP A 179 -3.46 8.34 -4.23
CA TRP A 179 -3.34 9.79 -4.13
C TRP A 179 -2.41 10.36 -5.18
N LEU A 180 -2.74 11.55 -5.65
CA LEU A 180 -1.92 12.38 -6.52
C LEU A 180 -1.41 13.57 -5.71
N HIS A 181 -0.10 13.75 -5.67
CA HIS A 181 0.51 14.99 -5.22
C HIS A 181 0.68 15.93 -6.41
N ALA A 182 -0.06 17.04 -6.37
CA ALA A 182 0.20 18.24 -7.14
C ALA A 182 0.88 19.28 -6.22
N PRO A 183 1.49 20.37 -6.72
CA PRO A 183 2.33 21.26 -5.92
C PRO A 183 1.70 21.68 -4.58
N GLY A 184 2.18 21.06 -3.49
CA GLY A 184 1.79 21.36 -2.11
C GLY A 184 0.49 20.73 -1.62
N ARG A 185 -0.17 19.85 -2.40
CA ARG A 185 -1.44 19.23 -1.99
C ARG A 185 -1.63 17.82 -2.52
N TRP A 186 -2.03 16.92 -1.63
CA TRP A 186 -2.51 15.59 -1.95
C TRP A 186 -3.99 15.63 -2.37
N SER A 187 -4.33 14.88 -3.41
CA SER A 187 -5.70 14.68 -3.87
C SER A 187 -5.94 13.19 -4.01
N ARG A 188 -6.94 12.67 -3.27
CA ARG A 188 -7.35 11.26 -3.37
C ARG A 188 -7.95 11.01 -4.76
N LEU A 189 -7.46 9.97 -5.42
CA LEU A 189 -7.90 9.49 -6.72
C LEU A 189 -8.85 8.28 -6.60
N LEU A 190 -8.61 7.42 -5.60
CA LEU A 190 -9.38 6.21 -5.35
C LEU A 190 -9.34 5.82 -3.86
N GLY A 191 -10.28 4.98 -3.44
CA GLY A 191 -10.49 4.55 -2.05
C GLY A 191 -11.54 5.39 -1.35
N ALA A 192 -12.36 4.77 -0.50
CA ALA A 192 -13.42 5.47 0.22
C ALA A 192 -12.83 6.29 1.39
N PRO A 193 -13.23 7.56 1.59
CA PRO A 193 -12.89 8.28 2.81
C PRO A 193 -13.63 7.63 3.99
N LYS A 194 -12.93 7.47 5.10
CA LYS A 194 -13.53 7.06 6.37
C LYS A 194 -14.49 8.15 6.86
N THR A 195 -15.81 7.88 6.85
CA THR A 195 -16.84 8.82 7.33
C THR A 195 -17.80 8.13 8.31
N GLY A 196 -18.20 8.82 9.38
CA GLY A 196 -19.19 8.32 10.35
C GLY A 196 -18.60 7.59 11.56
N LEU A 197 -19.48 6.99 12.37
CA LEU A 197 -19.12 6.29 13.63
C LEU A 197 -18.54 4.88 13.39
N ASP A 198 -18.85 4.24 12.26
CA ASP A 198 -18.40 2.89 11.89
C ASP A 198 -17.25 2.92 10.87
N ALA A 199 -16.50 4.02 10.82
CA ALA A 199 -15.58 4.31 9.72
C ALA A 199 -14.39 3.33 9.56
N GLY A 200 -14.21 2.39 10.49
CA GLY A 200 -13.21 1.31 10.41
C GLY A 200 -13.77 -0.07 10.04
N GLN A 201 -15.09 -0.23 9.89
CA GLN A 201 -15.67 -1.52 9.53
C GLN A 201 -15.86 -1.64 8.02
N LEU A 202 -15.10 -2.54 7.40
CA LEU A 202 -15.27 -2.86 5.98
C LEU A 202 -16.43 -3.83 5.76
N THR A 203 -17.33 -3.48 4.86
CA THR A 203 -18.44 -4.35 4.43
C THR A 203 -18.16 -5.05 3.09
N GLU A 204 -17.18 -4.56 2.34
CA GLU A 204 -16.78 -5.09 1.03
C GLU A 204 -15.28 -5.42 1.09
N PHE A 205 -14.91 -6.66 0.78
CA PHE A 205 -13.55 -7.17 0.92
C PHE A 205 -13.37 -8.46 0.10
N LEU A 206 -12.13 -8.74 -0.29
CA LEU A 206 -11.75 -10.04 -0.83
C LEU A 206 -11.74 -11.09 0.30
N PRO A 207 -12.02 -12.37 0.02
CA PRO A 207 -12.38 -12.93 -1.30
C PRO A 207 -13.88 -12.87 -1.64
N PHE A 208 -14.73 -12.28 -0.79
CA PHE A 208 -16.18 -12.39 -0.91
C PHE A 208 -16.82 -11.42 -1.91
N HIS A 209 -16.19 -10.27 -2.15
CA HIS A 209 -16.77 -9.18 -2.95
C HIS A 209 -15.86 -8.71 -4.11
N PRO A 210 -15.26 -9.62 -4.91
CA PRO A 210 -14.37 -9.23 -6.00
C PRO A 210 -15.05 -8.36 -7.07
N GLU A 211 -16.38 -8.44 -7.20
CA GLU A 211 -17.19 -7.67 -8.13
C GLU A 211 -17.43 -6.21 -7.70
N ARG A 212 -17.13 -5.87 -6.43
CA ARG A 212 -17.29 -4.51 -5.88
C ARG A 212 -16.10 -3.59 -6.15
N VAL A 213 -15.13 -4.08 -6.92
CA VAL A 213 -13.97 -3.28 -7.33
C VAL A 213 -14.41 -2.01 -8.07
N THR A 214 -13.83 -0.88 -7.67
CA THR A 214 -14.01 0.41 -8.33
C THR A 214 -12.84 0.66 -9.29
N PRO A 215 -13.09 0.80 -10.60
CA PRO A 215 -12.05 1.16 -11.55
C PRO A 215 -11.91 2.67 -11.71
N ALA A 216 -10.71 3.13 -12.06
CA ALA A 216 -10.46 4.48 -12.52
C ALA A 216 -9.34 4.50 -13.57
N ILE A 217 -9.40 5.47 -14.48
CA ILE A 217 -8.28 5.84 -15.34
C ILE A 217 -7.98 7.30 -15.06
N VAL A 218 -6.72 7.58 -14.73
CA VAL A 218 -6.29 8.93 -14.33
C VAL A 218 -5.15 9.40 -15.22
N ASP A 219 -5.23 10.64 -15.69
CA ASP A 219 -4.15 11.27 -16.45
C ASP A 219 -3.19 11.97 -15.50
N VAL A 220 -1.94 11.55 -15.56
CA VAL A 220 -0.87 11.97 -14.64
C VAL A 220 0.09 12.87 -15.39
N ALA A 221 0.23 14.09 -14.90
CA ALA A 221 1.11 15.11 -15.47
C ALA A 221 2.61 14.76 -15.27
N PRO A 222 3.51 15.28 -16.11
CA PRO A 222 4.95 15.20 -15.87
C PRO A 222 5.31 15.79 -14.50
N GLY A 223 6.23 15.17 -13.76
CA GLY A 223 6.64 15.63 -12.44
C GLY A 223 5.68 15.30 -11.29
N ALA A 224 4.51 14.70 -11.59
CA ALA A 224 3.56 14.31 -10.55
C ALA A 224 4.08 13.13 -9.70
N VAL A 225 3.55 13.03 -8.49
CA VAL A 225 3.83 11.92 -7.58
C VAL A 225 2.54 11.18 -7.29
N LEU A 226 2.53 9.88 -7.54
CA LEU A 226 1.44 8.98 -7.20
C LEU A 226 1.81 8.19 -5.97
N THR A 227 0.90 8.06 -5.01
CA THR A 227 1.07 7.20 -3.84
C THR A 227 -0.10 6.24 -3.73
N PHE A 228 0.19 4.97 -3.49
CA PHE A 228 -0.77 3.92 -3.20
C PHE A 228 -0.53 3.46 -1.76
N ALA A 229 -1.56 3.48 -0.92
CA ALA A 229 -1.37 3.25 0.51
C ALA A 229 -2.59 2.57 1.15
N THR A 230 -2.31 1.81 2.20
CA THR A 230 -3.29 1.33 3.19
C THR A 230 -3.71 2.48 4.09
N ASP A 231 -4.77 2.29 4.86
CA ASP A 231 -5.39 3.34 5.68
C ASP A 231 -4.43 3.92 6.74
N GLY A 232 -3.54 3.10 7.32
CA GLY A 232 -2.59 3.48 8.35
C GLY A 232 -1.57 4.53 7.92
N LEU A 233 -1.42 4.74 6.61
CA LEU A 233 -0.74 5.90 6.02
C LEU A 233 -1.71 6.82 5.26
N GLY A 234 -2.66 6.26 4.51
CA GLY A 234 -3.55 7.00 3.62
C GLY A 234 -4.29 8.14 4.30
N ASP A 235 -4.75 7.91 5.53
CA ASP A 235 -5.44 8.92 6.33
C ASP A 235 -4.53 10.12 6.66
N ALA A 236 -3.21 9.91 6.74
CA ALA A 236 -2.23 10.97 6.95
C ALA A 236 -1.96 11.82 5.70
N LEU A 237 -2.34 11.34 4.51
CA LEU A 237 -2.22 12.08 3.24
C LEU A 237 -3.46 12.96 2.97
N ASP A 238 -4.60 12.65 3.60
CA ASP A 238 -5.84 13.36 3.35
C ASP A 238 -5.88 14.78 3.95
N GLY A 239 -6.60 15.66 3.27
CA GLY A 239 -6.86 17.03 3.72
C GLY A 239 -5.65 17.95 3.65
N THR A 240 -5.57 18.87 4.61
CA THR A 240 -4.52 19.91 4.70
C THR A 240 -3.88 19.94 6.09
N GLY A 241 -3.95 18.81 6.81
CA GLY A 241 -3.35 18.66 8.13
C GLY A 241 -1.82 18.70 8.10
N ALA A 242 -1.21 18.83 9.27
CA ALA A 242 0.25 18.91 9.39
C ALA A 242 0.97 17.68 8.81
N LEU A 243 0.38 16.49 8.90
CA LEU A 243 0.92 15.27 8.28
C LEU A 243 0.90 15.34 6.75
N ALA A 244 -0.22 15.74 6.16
CA ALA A 244 -0.35 15.86 4.71
C ALA A 244 0.66 16.87 4.14
N VAL A 245 0.86 18.00 4.82
CA VAL A 245 1.88 19.01 4.47
C VAL A 245 3.29 18.42 4.59
N TRP A 246 3.57 17.71 5.68
CA TRP A 246 4.86 17.08 5.90
C TRP A 246 5.20 16.05 4.81
N PHE A 247 4.25 15.20 4.42
CA PHE A 247 4.43 14.26 3.31
C PHE A 247 4.56 14.97 1.96
N ALA A 248 3.78 16.03 1.71
CA ALA A 248 3.88 16.81 0.48
C ALA A 248 5.30 17.40 0.29
N GLU A 249 5.90 17.91 1.37
CA GLU A 249 7.27 18.43 1.33
C GLU A 249 8.31 17.31 1.15
N ARG A 250 8.23 16.25 1.95
CA ARG A 250 9.24 15.17 1.95
C ARG A 250 9.23 14.34 0.68
N TRP A 251 8.04 14.13 0.11
CA TRP A 251 7.86 13.34 -1.10
C TRP A 251 7.71 14.22 -2.35
N ALA A 252 8.05 15.50 -2.28
CA ALA A 252 8.19 16.35 -3.48
C ALA A 252 9.26 15.82 -4.45
N ARG A 253 10.25 15.07 -3.94
CA ARG A 253 11.28 14.37 -4.71
C ARG A 253 11.49 12.98 -4.11
N PRO A 254 11.97 11.99 -4.88
CA PRO A 254 12.18 10.65 -4.37
C PRO A 254 13.30 10.65 -3.32
N PRO A 255 12.98 10.33 -2.05
CA PRO A 255 13.99 10.26 -1.00
C PRO A 255 14.87 9.00 -1.16
N HIS A 256 15.94 8.91 -0.36
CA HIS A 256 16.67 7.67 -0.20
C HIS A 256 15.77 6.62 0.48
N ILE A 257 15.97 5.33 0.21
CA ILE A 257 15.07 4.29 0.74
C ILE A 257 15.02 4.25 2.27
N LEU A 258 16.15 4.51 2.95
CA LEU A 258 16.19 4.57 4.41
C LEU A 258 15.37 5.76 4.96
N ASP A 259 15.39 6.91 4.28
CA ASP A 259 14.56 8.05 4.66
C ASP A 259 13.08 7.74 4.42
N TYR A 260 12.75 7.07 3.31
CA TYR A 260 11.38 6.65 3.02
C TYR A 260 10.83 5.62 4.03
N ILE A 261 11.67 4.68 4.49
CA ILE A 261 11.31 3.78 5.61
C ILE A 261 11.04 4.60 6.87
N GLY A 262 11.88 5.61 7.15
CA GLY A 262 11.68 6.56 8.23
C GLY A 262 10.37 7.35 8.13
N ASP A 263 9.99 7.70 6.90
CA ASP A 263 8.79 8.46 6.59
C ASP A 263 7.52 7.66 6.77
N VAL A 264 7.48 6.44 6.21
CA VAL A 264 6.33 5.54 6.33
C VAL A 264 6.20 5.03 7.77
N GLY A 265 7.31 4.84 8.48
CA GLY A 265 7.28 4.38 9.86
C GLY A 265 6.99 5.45 10.92
N PHE A 266 6.76 6.70 10.52
CA PHE A 266 6.58 7.85 11.43
C PHE A 266 5.73 7.56 12.68
N ASP A 267 6.05 8.26 13.76
CA ASP A 267 5.33 8.21 15.02
C ASP A 267 4.38 9.42 15.10
N ALA A 268 3.09 9.13 15.27
CA ALA A 268 2.05 10.13 15.50
C ALA A 268 0.99 9.58 16.49
N PRO A 269 0.38 10.43 17.33
CA PRO A 269 -0.70 10.01 18.22
C PRO A 269 -1.87 9.40 17.44
N GLY A 270 -2.38 8.25 17.90
CA GLY A 270 -3.55 7.58 17.33
C GLY A 270 -3.29 6.76 16.07
N LEU A 271 -2.14 6.95 15.39
CA LEU A 271 -1.78 6.17 14.21
C LEU A 271 -0.86 5.04 14.65
N LEU A 272 -1.42 3.87 14.95
CA LEU A 272 -0.67 2.73 15.51
C LEU A 272 -0.71 1.47 14.63
N ASP A 273 -1.48 1.53 13.54
CA ASP A 273 -1.67 0.43 12.62
C ASP A 273 -0.45 0.19 11.74
N ASP A 274 -0.48 -0.94 11.03
CA ASP A 274 0.40 -1.22 9.91
C ASP A 274 0.35 -0.10 8.88
N ARG A 275 1.47 0.10 8.19
CA ARG A 275 1.57 1.19 7.22
C ARG A 275 2.26 0.73 5.97
N THR A 276 1.58 0.92 4.85
CA THR A 276 2.10 0.58 3.54
C THR A 276 1.94 1.70 2.55
N ALA A 277 2.98 1.90 1.76
CA ALA A 277 3.07 3.00 0.82
C ALA A 277 3.95 2.61 -0.37
N VAL A 278 3.37 2.63 -1.56
CA VAL A 278 4.11 2.63 -2.83
C VAL A 278 3.99 4.00 -3.46
N THR A 279 5.09 4.75 -3.46
CA THR A 279 5.16 6.07 -4.07
C THR A 279 5.96 6.03 -5.36
N VAL A 280 5.39 6.62 -6.42
CA VAL A 280 5.93 6.67 -7.77
C VAL A 280 6.10 8.12 -8.18
N TRP A 281 7.33 8.52 -8.42
CA TRP A 281 7.68 9.83 -8.97
C TRP A 281 7.79 9.71 -10.49
N CYS A 282 6.90 10.40 -11.21
CA CYS A 282 6.95 10.52 -12.65
C CYS A 282 7.99 11.58 -13.01
N THR A 283 9.20 11.16 -13.39
CA THR A 283 10.20 12.14 -13.82
C THR A 283 9.68 12.89 -15.06
N PRO A 284 9.99 14.19 -15.17
CA PRO A 284 9.73 14.95 -16.39
C PRO A 284 10.31 14.29 -17.64
#